data_AF-V5SA25-F1
#
_entry.id   AF-V5SA25-F1
#
_cell.length_a   1.000
_cell.length_b   1.000
_cell.length_c   1.000
_cell.angle_alpha   90.00
_cell.angle_beta   90.00
_cell.angle_gamma   90.00
#
_symmetry.space_group_name_H-M   'P 1'
#
loop_
_entity.id
_entity.type
_entity.pdbx_description
1 polymer ?
#
loop_
_entity_poly.entity_id
_entity_poly.type
_entity_poly.pdbx_seq_one_letter_code
_entity_poly.pdbx_strand_id
1 'polypeptide(L)'
;MGARVIQLAEVRARRSNPTPVTPLGGDIGHADRFHFWSGASGQRYVHSVYSLLECPEVPVANFLLVRRDGSGHREVLAIGRLRHGSSSLNLAEIRLRGARLGANEVHVHLLAPSAEERRAVELDLRAGQADRADDTRIAATRH
;
A
#
# COMPACT_ATOMS: atom_id res chain seq x y z
N MET A 1 -0.81 -17.44 -35.93
CA MET A 1 -1.78 -17.04 -34.89
C MET A 1 -1.17 -15.91 -34.08
N GLY A 2 -1.78 -14.72 -34.07
CA GLY A 2 -1.29 -13.56 -33.30
C GLY A 2 -2.45 -12.56 -33.15
N ALA A 3 -2.77 -12.20 -31.91
CA ALA A 3 -4.03 -11.60 -31.50
C ALA A 3 -4.24 -10.14 -31.95
N ARG A 4 -5.52 -9.79 -32.18
CA ARG A 4 -5.99 -8.46 -32.59
C ARG A 4 -6.06 -7.51 -31.39
N VAL A 5 -5.49 -6.32 -31.55
CA VAL A 5 -5.61 -5.18 -30.63
C VAL A 5 -7.01 -4.57 -30.78
N ILE A 6 -7.82 -4.59 -29.72
CA ILE A 6 -9.09 -3.85 -29.70
C ILE A 6 -8.80 -2.43 -29.20
N GLN A 7 -8.92 -1.49 -30.13
CA GLN A 7 -8.81 -0.05 -29.92
C GLN A 7 -10.11 0.44 -29.26
N LEU A 8 -10.14 0.50 -27.93
CA LEU A 8 -11.30 0.91 -27.14
C LEU A 8 -11.35 2.45 -26.96
N ALA A 9 -11.15 3.22 -28.02
CA ALA A 9 -11.11 4.68 -27.97
C ALA A 9 -12.45 5.36 -28.34
N GLU A 10 -13.44 4.65 -28.88
CA GLU A 10 -14.59 5.30 -29.56
C GLU A 10 -15.96 5.23 -28.85
N VAL A 11 -16.08 4.68 -27.64
CA VAL A 11 -17.41 4.50 -26.98
C VAL A 11 -17.68 5.49 -25.82
N ARG A 12 -16.96 6.62 -25.73
CA ARG A 12 -17.25 7.65 -24.71
C ARG A 12 -17.71 9.01 -25.24
N ALA A 13 -17.90 9.16 -26.56
CA ALA A 13 -18.31 10.43 -27.16
C ALA A 13 -19.82 10.76 -27.05
N ARG A 14 -20.62 10.04 -26.25
CA ARG A 14 -22.07 10.29 -26.14
C ARG A 14 -22.61 10.00 -24.75
N ARG A 15 -22.39 10.92 -23.80
CA ARG A 15 -23.39 11.30 -22.79
C ARG A 15 -22.87 12.42 -21.90
N SER A 16 -23.45 13.61 -22.13
CA SER A 16 -23.87 14.60 -21.13
C SER A 16 -22.90 14.94 -20.00
N ASN A 17 -22.40 16.18 -20.09
CA ASN A 17 -21.75 16.96 -19.04
C ASN A 17 -22.41 16.76 -17.65
N PRO A 18 -21.69 16.20 -16.66
CA PRO A 18 -21.95 16.46 -15.27
C PRO A 18 -20.94 17.51 -14.76
N THR A 19 -21.44 18.46 -13.97
CA THR A 19 -20.65 19.31 -13.06
C THR A 19 -19.54 18.50 -12.38
N PRO A 20 -18.31 19.02 -12.24
CA PRO A 20 -17.22 18.29 -11.61
C PRO A 20 -17.54 18.13 -10.12
N VAL A 21 -18.06 16.96 -9.76
CA VAL A 21 -17.99 16.46 -8.40
C VAL A 21 -16.57 15.97 -8.20
N THR A 22 -15.83 16.58 -7.28
CA THR A 22 -14.53 16.07 -6.85
C THR A 22 -14.71 14.62 -6.41
N PRO A 23 -14.06 13.64 -7.06
CA PRO A 23 -14.14 12.27 -6.59
C PRO A 23 -13.52 12.21 -5.18
N LEU A 24 -14.28 11.70 -4.22
CA LEU A 24 -13.73 11.17 -2.98
C LEU A 24 -12.98 9.88 -3.32
N GLY A 25 -11.79 10.05 -3.88
CA GLY A 25 -11.00 8.99 -4.50
C GLY A 25 -10.23 9.57 -5.68
N GLY A 26 -9.17 10.32 -5.39
CA GLY A 26 -8.28 10.81 -6.43
C GLY A 26 -7.82 9.65 -7.30
N ASP A 27 -7.90 9.83 -8.61
CA ASP A 27 -7.28 8.96 -9.60
C ASP A 27 -5.84 8.71 -9.14
N ILE A 28 -5.56 7.49 -8.70
CA ILE A 28 -4.22 7.09 -8.33
C ILE A 28 -3.43 7.05 -9.63
N GLY A 29 -2.81 8.19 -9.97
CA GLY A 29 -1.96 8.33 -11.14
C GLY A 29 -0.94 7.20 -11.17
N HIS A 30 -0.52 6.78 -12.37
CA HIS A 30 0.35 5.59 -12.56
C HIS A 30 1.60 5.54 -11.65
N ALA A 31 2.07 6.68 -11.13
CA ALA A 31 3.19 6.80 -10.19
C ALA A 31 2.88 6.32 -8.76
N ASP A 32 1.62 6.14 -8.37
CA ASP A 32 1.24 5.72 -7.02
C ASP A 32 1.06 4.20 -6.87
N ARG A 33 1.25 3.41 -7.92
CA ARG A 33 1.03 1.95 -7.84
C ARG A 33 2.09 1.20 -7.05
N PHE A 34 3.29 1.78 -6.93
CA PHE A 34 4.41 1.17 -6.22
C PHE A 34 5.07 2.17 -5.26
N HIS A 35 5.48 1.69 -4.09
CA HIS A 35 6.21 2.47 -3.10
C HIS A 35 7.37 1.68 -2.51
N PHE A 36 8.48 2.36 -2.23
CA PHE A 36 9.66 1.74 -1.63
C PHE A 36 9.78 2.11 -0.16
N TRP A 37 9.78 1.10 0.71
CA TRP A 37 10.08 1.28 2.12
C TRP A 37 11.50 0.78 2.41
N SER A 38 12.28 1.58 3.13
CA SER A 38 13.58 1.16 3.63
C SER A 38 13.44 0.52 5.01
N GLY A 39 14.12 -0.59 5.24
CA GLY A 39 14.34 -1.13 6.58
C GLY A 39 15.57 -0.50 7.26
N ALA A 40 15.82 -0.88 8.52
CA ALA A 40 16.98 -0.39 9.29
C ALA A 40 18.31 -0.85 8.69
N SER A 41 18.31 -2.00 7.99
CA SER A 41 19.46 -2.49 7.24
C SER A 41 19.87 -1.60 6.06
N GLY A 42 19.05 -0.60 5.71
CA GLY A 42 19.21 0.22 4.50
C GLY A 42 18.64 -0.44 3.24
N GLN A 43 18.21 -1.71 3.31
CA GLN A 43 17.57 -2.38 2.18
C GLN A 43 16.22 -1.74 1.83
N ARG A 44 15.93 -1.66 0.53
CA ARG A 44 14.69 -1.08 0.00
C ARG A 44 13.78 -2.17 -0.54
N TYR A 45 12.57 -2.20 0.00
CA TYR A 45 11.54 -3.16 -0.36
C TYR A 45 10.46 -2.47 -1.18
N VAL A 46 10.26 -2.93 -2.42
CA VAL A 46 9.15 -2.47 -3.26
C VAL A 46 7.84 -3.07 -2.80
N HIS A 47 6.80 -2.25 -2.76
CA HIS A 47 5.45 -2.62 -2.38
C HIS A 47 4.46 -2.15 -3.44
N SER A 48 3.49 -3.00 -3.78
CA SER A 48 2.30 -2.56 -4.49
C SER A 48 1.39 -1.78 -3.54
N VAL A 49 0.86 -0.65 -3.99
CA VAL A 49 -0.01 0.22 -3.20
C VAL A 49 -1.44 0.02 -3.64
N TYR A 50 -2.32 -0.18 -2.67
CA TYR A 50 -3.76 -0.27 -2.88
C TYR A 50 -4.48 0.65 -1.89
N SER A 51 -5.61 1.22 -2.30
CA SER A 51 -6.54 1.79 -1.33
C SER A 51 -7.09 0.66 -0.44
N LEU A 52 -7.45 0.95 0.80
CA LEU A 52 -7.99 -0.07 1.72
C LEU A 52 -9.25 -0.76 1.14
N LEU A 53 -10.06 0.01 0.41
CA LEU A 53 -11.31 -0.46 -0.21
C LEU A 53 -11.07 -1.29 -1.47
N GLU A 54 -10.12 -0.89 -2.31
CA GLU A 54 -9.86 -1.56 -3.60
C GLU A 54 -8.69 -2.56 -3.53
N CYS A 55 -8.21 -2.86 -2.32
CA CYS A 55 -7.21 -3.90 -2.10
C CYS A 55 -7.75 -5.25 -2.62
N PRO A 56 -7.05 -5.89 -3.57
CA PRO A 56 -7.44 -7.20 -4.08
C PRO A 56 -7.17 -8.28 -3.03
N GLU A 57 -7.61 -9.50 -3.29
CA GLU A 57 -7.20 -10.63 -2.47
C GLU A 57 -5.69 -10.83 -2.53
N VAL A 58 -5.05 -10.94 -1.36
CA VAL A 58 -3.60 -10.98 -1.24
C VAL A 58 -3.17 -12.36 -0.73
N PRO A 59 -2.21 -13.04 -1.38
CA PRO A 59 -1.66 -14.28 -0.86
C PRO A 59 -0.80 -14.03 0.41
N VAL A 60 -0.12 -15.05 0.90
CA VAL A 60 0.86 -14.90 1.99
C VAL A 60 1.94 -13.90 1.59
N ALA A 61 2.06 -12.80 2.34
CA ALA A 61 2.86 -11.62 1.96
C ALA A 61 3.25 -10.78 3.19
N ASN A 62 4.18 -9.84 3.01
CA ASN A 62 4.38 -8.75 3.94
C ASN A 62 3.42 -7.60 3.59
N PHE A 63 2.95 -6.86 4.59
CA PHE A 63 2.13 -5.67 4.35
C PHE A 63 2.44 -4.55 5.34
N LEU A 64 2.18 -3.32 4.90
CA LEU A 64 2.08 -2.14 5.75
C LEU A 64 0.69 -1.55 5.62
N LEU A 65 0.10 -1.17 6.75
CA LEU A 65 -1.08 -0.33 6.80
C LEU A 65 -0.62 1.11 6.92
N VAL A 66 -1.10 1.96 6.02
CA VAL A 66 -0.64 3.33 5.89
C VAL A 66 -1.82 4.28 5.90
N ARG A 67 -1.62 5.43 6.56
CA ARG A 67 -2.46 6.60 6.42
C ARG A 67 -1.73 7.60 5.55
N ARG A 68 -2.32 7.89 4.40
CA ARG A 68 -1.91 8.98 3.53
C ARG A 68 -2.81 10.19 3.76
N ASP A 69 -2.23 11.33 4.09
CA ASP A 69 -2.99 12.56 4.27
C ASP A 69 -3.23 13.30 2.94
N GLY A 70 -3.96 14.43 3.00
CA GLY A 70 -4.26 15.26 1.84
C GLY A 70 -3.04 15.92 1.18
N SER A 71 -1.89 15.97 1.88
CA SER A 71 -0.62 16.44 1.32
C SER A 71 0.17 15.33 0.62
N GLY A 72 -0.28 14.08 0.76
CA GLY A 72 0.38 12.90 0.24
C GLY A 72 1.45 12.31 1.16
N HIS A 73 1.61 12.85 2.38
CA HIS A 73 2.49 12.28 3.39
C HIS A 73 1.94 10.93 3.85
N ARG A 74 2.83 9.94 4.02
CA ARG A 74 2.49 8.55 4.33
C ARG A 74 3.00 8.17 5.71
N GLU A 75 2.07 7.93 6.62
CA GLU A 75 2.34 7.47 7.96
C GLU A 75 2.10 5.97 8.07
N VAL A 76 3.11 5.22 8.51
CA VAL A 76 2.98 3.77 8.74
C VAL A 76 2.28 3.55 10.08
N LEU A 77 1.11 2.92 10.03
CA LEU A 77 0.31 2.61 11.22
C LEU A 77 0.57 1.19 11.74
N ALA A 78 0.87 0.26 10.85
CA ALA A 78 1.24 -1.10 11.23
C ALA A 78 2.07 -1.78 10.14
N ILE A 79 2.93 -2.71 10.56
CA ILE A 79 3.71 -3.59 9.69
C ILE A 79 3.44 -5.01 10.13
N GLY A 80 3.15 -5.90 9.17
CA GLY A 80 2.84 -7.28 9.48
C GLY A 80 3.08 -8.25 8.33
N ARG A 81 2.62 -9.48 8.56
CA ARG A 81 2.62 -10.57 7.59
C ARG A 81 1.25 -11.23 7.53
N LEU A 82 0.80 -11.48 6.32
CA LEU A 82 -0.30 -12.38 6.01
C LEU A 82 0.19 -13.81 6.06
N ARG A 83 -0.62 -14.71 6.62
CA ARG A 83 -0.22 -16.12 6.86
C ARG A 83 -1.29 -17.12 6.47
N HIS A 84 -2.50 -16.68 6.17
CA HIS A 84 -3.57 -17.58 5.78
C HIS A 84 -3.29 -18.12 4.38
N GLY A 85 -3.52 -19.42 4.19
CA GLY A 85 -3.47 -20.04 2.86
C GLY A 85 -4.58 -19.53 1.93
N SER A 86 -5.67 -19.00 2.50
CA SER A 86 -6.75 -18.36 1.74
C SER A 86 -6.51 -16.86 1.58
N SER A 87 -6.46 -16.38 0.34
CA SER A 87 -6.26 -14.97 0.02
C SER A 87 -7.42 -14.07 0.46
N SER A 88 -8.64 -14.59 0.53
CA SER A 88 -9.80 -13.85 1.01
C SER A 88 -9.76 -13.61 2.52
N LEU A 89 -9.22 -14.55 3.31
CA LEU A 89 -9.00 -14.36 4.75
C LEU A 89 -7.91 -13.31 5.01
N ASN A 90 -6.85 -13.32 4.21
CA ASN A 90 -5.80 -12.31 4.29
C ASN A 90 -6.35 -10.90 4.00
N LEU A 91 -7.21 -10.76 2.97
CA LEU A 91 -7.88 -9.49 2.68
C LEU A 91 -8.80 -9.04 3.82
N ALA A 92 -9.56 -9.96 4.40
CA ALA A 92 -10.40 -9.66 5.56
C ALA A 92 -9.58 -9.19 6.77
N GLU A 93 -8.43 -9.82 7.05
CA GLU A 93 -7.50 -9.42 8.11
C GLU A 93 -6.96 -7.99 7.88
N ILE A 94 -6.51 -7.69 6.66
CA ILE A 94 -6.04 -6.37 6.25
C ILE A 94 -7.13 -5.32 6.47
N ARG A 95 -8.34 -5.54 5.95
CA ARG A 95 -9.43 -4.57 6.04
C ARG A 95 -9.86 -4.34 7.48
N LEU A 96 -9.99 -5.40 8.27
CA LEU A 96 -10.35 -5.30 9.68
C LEU A 96 -9.32 -4.49 10.47
N ARG A 97 -8.03 -4.79 10.32
CA ARG A 97 -6.96 -4.07 11.01
C ARG A 97 -6.82 -2.64 10.51
N GLY A 98 -6.88 -2.44 9.19
CA GLY A 98 -6.82 -1.14 8.55
C GLY A 98 -7.92 -0.20 9.06
N ALA A 99 -9.16 -0.68 9.10
CA ALA A 99 -10.29 0.09 9.61
C ALA A 99 -10.11 0.46 11.10
N ARG A 100 -9.62 -0.47 11.94
CA ARG A 100 -9.37 -0.21 13.37
C ARG A 100 -8.28 0.83 13.62
N LEU A 101 -7.27 0.90 12.75
CA LEU A 101 -6.15 1.82 12.88
C LEU A 101 -6.35 3.14 12.12
N GLY A 102 -7.38 3.23 11.27
CA GLY A 102 -7.60 4.39 10.42
C GLY A 102 -6.66 4.46 9.20
N ALA A 103 -6.23 3.31 8.69
CA ALA A 103 -5.48 3.22 7.45
C ALA A 103 -6.37 3.48 6.24
N ASN A 104 -5.84 4.13 5.21
CA ASN A 104 -6.51 4.31 3.92
C ASN A 104 -5.74 3.70 2.74
N GLU A 105 -4.48 3.31 2.96
CA GLU A 105 -3.64 2.59 2.01
C GLU A 105 -3.12 1.28 2.64
N VAL A 106 -2.91 0.29 1.77
CA VAL A 106 -2.24 -0.98 2.08
C VAL A 106 -1.09 -1.15 1.11
N HIS A 107 0.11 -1.32 1.64
CA HIS A 107 1.32 -1.53 0.86
C HIS A 107 1.75 -2.99 0.99
N VAL A 108 1.76 -3.74 -0.10
CA VAL A 108 2.00 -5.19 -0.09
C VAL A 108 3.33 -5.52 -0.76
N HIS A 109 4.17 -6.29 -0.06
CA HIS A 109 5.42 -6.82 -0.61
C HIS A 109 5.31 -8.34 -0.83
N LEU A 110 5.49 -8.74 -2.09
CA LEU A 110 5.31 -10.11 -2.58
C LEU A 110 6.61 -10.82 -2.97
N LEU A 111 7.78 -10.15 -2.83
CA LEU A 111 9.05 -10.69 -3.35
C LEU A 111 9.83 -11.53 -2.33
N ALA A 112 9.24 -11.82 -1.17
CA ALA A 112 9.80 -12.70 -0.14
C ALA A 112 9.16 -14.11 -0.25
N PRO A 113 9.75 -15.06 -0.98
CA PRO A 113 9.17 -16.39 -1.24
C PRO A 113 8.99 -17.24 0.01
N SER A 114 9.93 -17.19 0.97
CA SER A 114 9.91 -18.05 2.16
C SER A 114 9.29 -17.36 3.38
N ALA A 115 8.80 -18.16 4.34
CA ALA A 115 8.28 -17.64 5.60
C ALA A 115 9.36 -16.96 6.46
N GLU A 116 10.60 -17.41 6.32
CA GLU A 116 11.78 -16.85 6.96
C GLU A 116 12.16 -15.50 6.36
N GLU A 117 12.24 -15.38 5.04
CA GLU A 117 12.49 -14.10 4.38
C GLU A 117 11.40 -13.09 4.71
N ARG A 118 10.12 -13.50 4.68
CA ARG A 118 9.02 -12.62 5.12
C ARG A 118 9.22 -12.15 6.56
N ARG A 119 9.73 -13.01 7.45
CA ARG A 119 10.05 -12.65 8.85
C ARG A 119 11.16 -11.61 8.90
N ALA A 120 12.23 -11.83 8.16
CA ALA A 120 13.37 -10.91 8.11
C ALA A 120 12.94 -9.54 7.60
N VAL A 121 12.16 -9.50 6.51
CA VAL A 121 11.60 -8.26 5.95
C VAL A 121 10.71 -7.53 6.95
N GLU A 122 9.81 -8.23 7.66
CA GLU A 122 8.95 -7.60 8.67
C GLU A 122 9.78 -6.97 9.80
N LEU A 123 10.78 -7.69 10.31
CA LEU A 123 11.62 -7.21 11.40
C LEU A 123 12.45 -6.00 10.98
N ASP A 124 13.05 -6.05 9.79
CA ASP A 124 13.87 -4.96 9.26
C ASP A 124 13.05 -3.70 8.99
N LEU A 125 11.86 -3.85 8.41
CA LEU A 125 10.93 -2.75 8.20
C LEU A 125 10.47 -2.14 9.53
N ARG A 126 10.18 -2.94 10.55
CA ARG A 126 9.78 -2.43 11.88
C ARG A 126 10.90 -1.64 12.54
N ALA A 127 12.13 -2.15 12.48
CA ALA A 127 13.29 -1.44 12.99
C ALA A 127 13.46 -0.10 12.25
N GLY A 128 13.38 -0.09 10.92
CA GLY A 128 13.54 1.15 10.14
C GLY A 128 12.45 2.19 10.38
N GLN A 129 11.22 1.78 10.76
CA GLN A 129 10.18 2.73 11.16
C GLN A 129 10.39 3.27 12.58
N ALA A 130 10.94 2.47 13.50
CA ALA A 130 11.27 2.94 14.84
C ALA A 130 12.36 4.02 14.79
N ASP A 131 13.43 3.78 14.03
CA ASP A 131 14.53 4.73 13.84
C ASP A 131 14.02 6.06 13.24
N ARG A 132 13.16 5.99 12.20
CA ARG A 132 12.56 7.20 11.60
C ARG A 132 11.68 7.97 12.58
N ALA A 133 10.93 7.28 13.42
CA ALA A 133 10.08 7.92 14.43
C ALA A 133 10.93 8.64 15.49
N ASP A 134 12.06 8.07 15.87
CA ASP A 134 13.00 8.68 16.82
C ASP A 134 13.67 9.92 16.22
N ASP A 135 14.13 9.85 14.97
CA ASP A 135 14.69 11.01 14.24
C ASP A 135 13.70 12.17 14.17
N THR A 136 12.43 11.87 13.90
CA THR A 136 11.35 12.87 13.83
C THR A 136 11.11 13.53 15.19
N ARG A 137 11.14 12.74 16.28
CA ARG A 137 11.00 13.29 17.65
C ARG A 137 12.18 14.17 18.04
N ILE A 138 13.41 13.79 17.69
CA ILE A 138 14.61 14.59 17.97
C ILE A 138 14.58 15.92 17.21
N ALA A 139 14.11 15.92 15.96
CA ALA A 139 13.97 17.15 15.19
C ALA A 139 12.92 18.11 15.81
N ALA A 140 11.82 17.57 16.34
CA ALA A 140 10.74 18.36 16.92
C ALA A 140 11.09 19.02 18.28
N THR A 141 12.04 18.47 19.04
CA THR A 141 12.44 19.01 20.36
C THR A 141 13.54 20.07 20.31
N ARG A 142 14.08 20.37 19.12
CA ARG A 142 15.15 21.36 18.92
C ARG A 142 14.66 22.78 18.58
N HIS A 143 13.35 23.03 18.70
CA HIS A 143 12.70 24.33 18.49
C HIS A 143 12.01 24.80 19.76
#